data_AF-D3BGP5-F1
#
_entry.id   AF-D3BGP5-F1
#
_cell.length_a   1.000
_cell.length_b   1.000
_cell.length_c   1.000
_cell.angle_alpha   90.00
_cell.angle_beta   90.00
_cell.angle_gamma   90.00
#
_symmetry.space_group_name_H-M   'P 1'
#
loop_
_entity.id
_entity.type
_entity.pdbx_description
1 polymer ?
#
loop_
_entity_poly.entity_id
_entity_poly.type
_entity_poly.pdbx_seq_one_letter_code
_entity_poly.pdbx_strand_id
1 'polypeptide(L)'
;MCISWYMDSVGNEPVIQYSKTPFNPVDNVTREIKTAFNDEFKEPGWNGFSNTAYADITETDEHLINGNQTVWNEFLAAIEPISTRIPYMTVIGNHDLFSLVGVTYRQTFAMPGSKEGLTWYSFNYNGVHFVSVSSEQDYSVGSQQYEWLKNDLKTFRENNPTSWIVVFGHRPIYCSLEHRWCNTMKDGYVKSIEHLLQVYNVDVYLSGHTHSYERTLCVYSNQVVGEYSNPKAPLYLVVGTGGTQKEELSKTWQPQPNWSSGVRSLSTGFGH
;
A
#
# COMPACT_ATOMS: atom_id res chain seq x y z
N MET A 1 3.44 5.55 5.04
CA MET A 1 3.46 5.72 3.56
C MET A 1 2.79 7.04 3.23
N CYS A 2 3.55 8.10 2.94
CA CYS A 2 3.01 9.27 2.25
C CYS A 2 3.10 9.00 0.75
N ILE A 3 1.97 8.91 0.07
CA ILE A 3 1.95 8.95 -1.40
C ILE A 3 1.88 10.44 -1.76
N SER A 4 3.01 11.06 -2.12
CA SER A 4 3.07 12.41 -2.69
C SER A 4 3.60 12.29 -4.11
N TRP A 5 2.78 12.67 -5.09
CA TRP A 5 3.18 12.78 -6.49
C TRP A 5 3.04 14.24 -6.93
N TYR A 6 4.08 14.78 -7.57
CA TYR A 6 4.05 16.07 -8.26
C TYR A 6 4.46 15.82 -9.70
N MET A 7 3.65 16.21 -10.68
CA MET A 7 4.14 16.47 -12.05
C MET A 7 3.26 17.48 -12.79
N ASP A 8 3.98 18.24 -13.62
CA ASP A 8 3.67 19.45 -14.37
C ASP A 8 2.58 19.26 -15.44
N SER A 9 1.85 20.34 -15.67
CA SER A 9 0.68 20.48 -16.53
C SER A 9 1.07 20.70 -17.99
N VAL A 10 0.77 19.75 -18.88
CA VAL A 10 0.34 20.11 -20.26
C VAL A 10 -0.59 19.03 -20.81
N GLY A 11 -1.81 19.44 -21.18
CA GLY A 11 -2.84 18.57 -21.74
C GLY A 11 -2.59 18.21 -23.21
N ASN A 12 -3.02 16.99 -23.56
CA ASN A 12 -3.82 16.66 -24.75
C ASN A 12 -4.21 15.17 -24.70
N GLU A 13 -5.45 14.84 -25.09
CA GLU A 13 -5.94 13.46 -25.18
C GLU A 13 -5.23 12.68 -26.30
N PRO A 14 -4.92 11.38 -26.10
CA PRO A 14 -5.36 10.39 -27.10
C PRO A 14 -5.54 8.90 -26.66
N VAL A 15 -6.46 8.24 -27.39
CA VAL A 15 -6.43 6.87 -27.98
C VAL A 15 -5.89 5.68 -27.16
N ILE A 16 -6.79 4.72 -26.94
CA ILE A 16 -6.56 3.40 -26.33
C ILE A 16 -5.56 2.56 -27.13
N GLN A 17 -4.36 2.40 -26.58
CA GLN A 17 -3.48 1.24 -26.77
C GLN A 17 -2.86 0.92 -25.40
N TYR A 18 -2.69 -0.36 -25.06
CA TYR A 18 -1.73 -0.73 -24.03
C TYR A 18 -0.40 -0.04 -24.36
N SER A 19 0.16 0.70 -23.40
CA SER A 19 1.42 1.43 -23.56
C SER A 19 2.48 0.47 -24.13
N LYS A 20 2.84 0.66 -25.40
CA LYS A 20 3.96 -0.02 -26.06
C LYS A 20 5.32 0.59 -25.69
N THR A 21 5.34 1.58 -24.81
CA THR A 21 6.57 2.24 -24.39
C THR A 21 7.20 1.46 -23.23
N PRO A 22 8.37 0.84 -23.43
CA PRO A 22 9.11 0.21 -22.34
C PRO A 22 9.55 1.27 -21.32
N PHE A 23 9.45 0.92 -20.05
CA PHE A 23 10.02 1.69 -18.94
C PHE A 23 11.55 1.81 -19.12
N ASN A 24 12.05 3.01 -19.39
CA ASN A 24 13.48 3.31 -19.43
C ASN A 24 13.88 3.99 -18.10
N PRO A 25 14.64 3.32 -17.21
CA PRO A 25 14.89 3.81 -15.85
C PRO A 25 15.89 4.97 -15.75
N VAL A 26 16.28 5.59 -16.87
CA VAL A 26 17.34 6.61 -16.91
C VAL A 26 16.91 7.76 -17.80
N ASP A 27 16.16 8.74 -17.29
CA ASP A 27 16.11 10.08 -17.91
C ASP A 27 15.73 11.17 -16.87
N ASN A 28 16.75 11.97 -16.52
CA ASN A 28 16.81 13.36 -16.00
C ASN A 28 15.82 13.95 -14.96
N VAL A 29 14.74 13.29 -14.56
CA VAL A 29 13.82 13.76 -13.49
C VAL A 29 14.51 13.79 -12.11
N THR A 30 15.55 12.97 -11.93
CA THR A 30 16.32 12.84 -10.68
C THR A 30 17.13 14.09 -10.32
N ARG A 31 17.32 15.06 -11.24
CA ARG A 31 18.21 16.21 -11.01
C ARG A 31 17.50 17.43 -10.44
N GLU A 32 16.24 17.69 -10.81
CA GLU A 32 15.49 18.85 -10.29
C GLU A 32 14.89 18.60 -8.90
N ILE A 33 14.49 17.36 -8.59
CA ILE A 33 13.96 16.96 -7.26
C ILE A 33 15.01 17.08 -6.15
N LYS A 34 16.30 16.88 -6.46
CA LYS A 34 17.40 17.04 -5.51
C LYS A 34 17.50 18.44 -4.90
N THR A 35 16.98 19.46 -5.56
CA THR A 35 17.13 20.86 -5.11
C THR A 35 16.01 21.29 -4.16
N ALA A 36 14.83 20.66 -4.22
CA ALA A 36 13.70 21.02 -3.36
C ALA A 36 13.72 20.32 -1.98
N PHE A 37 14.46 19.22 -1.83
CA PHE A 37 14.46 18.40 -0.60
C PHE A 37 15.79 18.39 0.18
N ASN A 38 16.89 18.89 -0.38
CA ASN A 38 18.20 18.80 0.27
C ASN A 38 18.49 19.88 1.32
N ASP A 39 17.75 20.99 1.32
CA ASP A 39 18.14 22.16 2.13
C ASP A 39 17.39 22.29 3.47
N GLU A 40 16.35 21.48 3.76
CA GLU A 40 15.58 21.59 5.02
C GLU A 40 15.53 20.34 5.92
N PHE A 41 16.09 19.19 5.52
CA PHE A 41 16.04 17.97 6.37
C PHE A 41 17.44 17.45 6.74
N LYS A 42 18.07 18.14 7.69
CA LYS A 42 19.16 17.60 8.52
C LYS A 42 18.83 17.73 10.00
N GLU A 43 17.75 17.08 10.42
CA GLU A 43 17.47 16.83 11.84
C GLU A 43 17.99 15.43 12.20
N PRO A 44 18.98 15.29 13.10
CA PRO A 44 19.45 13.99 13.55
C PRO A 44 18.40 13.36 14.47
N GLY A 45 17.72 12.31 14.00
CA GLY A 45 16.72 11.58 14.80
C GLY A 45 15.51 11.05 14.02
N TRP A 46 15.43 11.27 12.71
CA TRP A 46 14.28 10.87 11.89
C TRP A 46 14.28 9.34 11.62
N ASN A 47 13.45 8.60 12.35
CA ASN A 47 13.22 7.15 12.17
C ASN A 47 11.84 6.97 11.49
N GLY A 48 11.81 6.47 10.27
CA GLY A 48 10.60 6.50 9.45
C GLY A 48 9.48 5.52 9.88
N PHE A 49 8.35 5.58 9.15
CA PHE A 49 7.07 4.95 9.51
C PHE A 49 6.71 3.74 8.63
N SER A 50 6.87 2.50 9.12
CA SER A 50 6.59 1.26 8.35
C SER A 50 5.12 0.85 8.25
N ASN A 51 4.16 1.69 8.66
CA ASN A 51 2.74 1.37 8.60
C ASN A 51 1.92 2.50 7.97
N THR A 52 0.84 2.12 7.27
CA THR A 52 -0.04 3.03 6.51
C THR A 52 -1.02 3.79 7.42
N ALA A 53 -1.25 3.30 8.62
CA ALA A 53 -1.59 4.02 9.85
C ALA A 53 -0.90 3.25 10.99
N TYR A 54 -0.46 3.92 12.06
CA TYR A 54 0.20 3.21 13.16
C TYR A 54 -0.35 3.64 14.50
N ALA A 55 -0.77 2.66 15.29
CA ALA A 55 -0.58 2.76 16.72
C ALA A 55 -0.20 1.48 17.45
N ASP A 56 0.88 1.67 18.18
CA ASP A 56 1.25 1.05 19.44
C ASP A 56 2.22 -0.14 19.42
N ILE A 57 3.18 0.06 20.32
CA ILE A 57 4.52 -0.46 20.51
C ILE A 57 4.61 -0.87 21.99
N THR A 58 3.68 -1.71 22.45
CA THR A 58 3.88 -2.54 23.64
C THR A 58 3.24 -3.92 23.43
N GLU A 59 4.05 -4.90 23.01
CA GLU A 59 3.78 -6.34 23.24
C GLU A 59 3.96 -6.68 24.74
N THR A 60 3.41 -5.86 25.64
CA THR A 60 3.36 -6.19 27.06
C THR A 60 1.92 -6.16 27.49
N ASP A 61 1.44 -7.34 27.86
CA ASP A 61 0.12 -7.67 28.36
C ASP A 61 -0.99 -7.89 27.33
N GLU A 62 -1.36 -9.16 27.30
CA GLU A 62 -2.53 -9.83 26.73
C GLU A 62 -3.88 -9.24 27.23
N HIS A 63 -3.86 -8.07 27.88
CA HIS A 63 -4.97 -7.51 28.67
C HIS A 63 -5.21 -6.00 28.53
N LEU A 64 -4.53 -5.26 27.63
CA LEU A 64 -4.87 -3.85 27.38
C LEU A 64 -5.68 -3.68 26.10
N ILE A 65 -6.99 -3.75 26.24
CA ILE A 65 -8.01 -3.46 25.22
C ILE A 65 -7.99 -1.98 24.76
N ASN A 66 -7.13 -1.14 25.35
CA ASN A 66 -7.00 0.29 25.09
C ASN A 66 -5.54 0.62 24.72
N GLY A 67 -5.21 0.65 23.42
CA GLY A 67 -3.86 1.02 22.95
C GLY A 67 -3.40 2.41 23.42
N ASN A 68 -2.12 2.72 23.26
CA ASN A 68 -1.49 3.94 23.78
C ASN A 68 -1.77 5.19 22.94
N GLN A 69 -2.65 6.06 23.44
CA GLN A 69 -2.98 7.33 22.79
C GLN A 69 -1.80 8.30 22.67
N THR A 70 -0.77 8.16 23.51
CA THR A 70 0.45 8.99 23.41
C THR A 70 1.17 8.74 22.09
N VAL A 71 1.26 7.47 21.68
CA VAL A 71 1.89 7.06 20.41
C VAL A 71 1.13 7.63 19.21
N TRP A 72 -0.21 7.66 19.28
CA TRP A 72 -1.04 8.33 18.27
C TRP A 72 -0.73 9.82 18.17
N ASN A 73 -0.64 10.52 19.30
CA ASN A 73 -0.35 11.96 19.30
C ASN A 73 1.04 12.26 18.75
N GLU A 74 2.06 11.48 19.14
CA GLU A 74 3.42 11.58 18.61
C GLU A 74 3.45 11.34 17.10
N PHE A 75 2.74 10.30 16.62
CA PHE A 75 2.62 10.02 15.20
C PHE A 75 1.97 11.18 14.45
N LEU A 76 0.85 11.71 14.94
CA LEU A 76 0.12 12.81 14.32
C LEU A 76 0.96 14.10 14.27
N ALA A 77 1.68 14.41 15.36
CA ALA A 77 2.61 15.53 15.39
C ALA A 77 3.76 15.35 14.37
N ALA A 78 4.27 14.13 14.22
CA ALA A 78 5.35 13.84 13.28
C ALA A 78 4.92 13.96 11.81
N ILE A 79 3.66 13.61 11.48
CA ILE A 79 3.14 13.74 10.11
C ILE A 79 2.52 15.11 9.81
N GLU A 80 2.25 15.95 10.83
CA GLU A 80 1.61 17.27 10.71
C GLU A 80 2.22 18.15 9.60
N PRO A 81 3.55 18.28 9.46
CA PRO A 81 4.14 19.14 8.42
C PRO A 81 3.76 18.74 6.99
N ILE A 82 3.40 17.47 6.78
CA ILE A 82 2.99 16.91 5.50
C ILE A 82 1.46 16.88 5.39
N SER A 83 0.78 16.31 6.39
CA SER A 83 -0.66 16.02 6.36
C SER A 83 -1.54 17.28 6.39
N THR A 84 -1.00 18.41 6.86
CA THR A 84 -1.69 19.71 6.81
C THR A 84 -1.62 20.40 5.45
N ARG A 85 -0.73 19.94 4.55
CA ARG A 85 -0.46 20.56 3.25
C ARG A 85 -0.85 19.67 2.06
N ILE A 86 -0.76 18.36 2.23
CA ILE A 86 -0.99 17.36 1.19
C ILE A 86 -1.93 16.28 1.77
N PRO A 87 -2.93 15.81 1.01
CA PRO A 87 -3.79 14.72 1.46
C PRO A 87 -2.97 13.50 1.92
N TYR A 88 -3.16 13.09 3.17
CA TYR A 88 -2.49 11.93 3.77
C TYR A 88 -3.47 10.75 3.81
N MET A 89 -3.46 9.94 2.76
CA MET A 89 -4.37 8.79 2.62
C MET A 89 -3.82 7.57 3.38
N THR A 90 -4.65 6.94 4.21
CA THR A 90 -4.25 5.83 5.09
C THR A 90 -5.06 4.57 4.82
N VAL A 91 -4.48 3.41 5.10
CA VAL A 91 -5.20 2.14 5.15
C VAL A 91 -4.96 1.50 6.51
N ILE A 92 -6.00 0.83 7.02
CA ILE A 92 -5.97 0.16 8.30
C ILE A 92 -5.04 -1.07 8.23
N GLY A 93 -4.19 -1.23 9.24
CA GLY A 93 -3.35 -2.40 9.47
C GLY A 93 -3.66 -3.11 10.78
N ASN A 94 -2.92 -4.19 11.08
CA ASN A 94 -3.22 -5.01 12.27
C ASN A 94 -2.99 -4.25 13.59
N HIS A 95 -2.10 -3.24 13.58
CA HIS A 95 -1.87 -2.34 14.71
C HIS A 95 -2.92 -1.22 14.81
N ASP A 96 -3.86 -1.11 13.87
CA ASP A 96 -4.91 -0.10 13.93
C ASP A 96 -6.22 -0.68 14.46
N LEU A 97 -6.29 -2.00 14.70
CA LEU A 97 -7.50 -2.69 15.17
C LEU A 97 -7.83 -2.43 16.64
N PHE A 98 -6.91 -1.87 17.42
CA PHE A 98 -7.13 -1.57 18.83
C PHE A 98 -8.34 -0.63 19.01
N SER A 99 -9.03 -0.76 20.16
CA SER A 99 -10.30 -0.07 20.46
C SER A 99 -11.42 -0.36 19.45
N LEU A 100 -12.29 -1.34 19.79
CA LEU A 100 -13.54 -1.63 19.09
C LEU A 100 -13.41 -1.76 17.56
N VAL A 101 -12.42 -2.56 17.08
CA VAL A 101 -12.21 -2.82 15.65
C VAL A 101 -11.89 -1.52 14.89
N GLY A 102 -10.83 -0.82 15.34
CA GLY A 102 -10.30 0.37 14.69
C GLY A 102 -11.18 1.61 14.77
N VAL A 103 -11.89 1.82 15.90
CA VAL A 103 -12.60 3.09 16.16
C VAL A 103 -11.61 4.25 16.18
N THR A 104 -10.47 4.11 16.86
CA THR A 104 -9.47 5.19 16.95
C THR A 104 -8.96 5.57 15.57
N TYR A 105 -8.64 4.60 14.72
CA TYR A 105 -8.25 4.83 13.33
C TYR A 105 -9.30 5.64 12.57
N ARG A 106 -10.58 5.21 12.60
CA ARG A 106 -11.68 5.86 11.87
C ARG A 106 -12.01 7.25 12.39
N GLN A 107 -11.78 7.51 13.68
CA GLN A 107 -11.98 8.84 14.28
C GLN A 107 -10.80 9.78 14.00
N THR A 108 -9.60 9.22 13.85
CA THR A 108 -8.37 9.99 13.63
C THR A 108 -8.23 10.40 12.17
N PHE A 109 -8.45 9.47 11.23
CA PHE A 109 -8.30 9.73 9.81
C PHE A 109 -9.65 9.91 9.11
N ALA A 110 -9.80 11.06 8.47
CA ALA A 110 -10.97 11.38 7.64
C ALA A 110 -10.88 10.73 6.25
N MET A 111 -10.85 9.39 6.21
CA MET A 111 -10.93 8.65 4.95
C MET A 111 -12.37 8.62 4.42
N PRO A 112 -12.60 8.52 3.10
CA PRO A 112 -13.94 8.29 2.58
C PRO A 112 -14.55 7.03 3.24
N GLY A 113 -15.83 7.05 3.59
CA GLY A 113 -16.46 5.92 4.28
C GLY A 113 -16.21 5.84 5.80
N SER A 114 -15.29 6.63 6.38
CA SER A 114 -14.92 6.48 7.80
C SER A 114 -16.06 6.84 8.75
N LYS A 115 -16.93 7.79 8.37
CA LYS A 115 -18.13 8.20 9.13
C LYS A 115 -19.23 7.14 9.10
N GLU A 116 -19.31 6.40 8.01
CA GLU A 116 -20.18 5.23 7.82
C GLU A 116 -19.62 3.98 8.53
N GLY A 117 -18.45 4.12 9.13
CA GLY A 117 -17.77 3.09 9.91
C GLY A 117 -16.97 2.09 9.08
N LEU A 118 -16.74 2.39 7.80
CA LEU A 118 -15.94 1.56 6.90
C LEU A 118 -14.44 1.82 7.09
N THR A 119 -13.63 0.83 6.72
CA THR A 119 -12.16 0.92 6.73
C THR A 119 -11.53 0.62 5.37
N TRP A 120 -12.37 0.52 4.34
CA TRP A 120 -12.03 0.42 2.93
C TRP A 120 -12.76 1.53 2.17
N TYR A 121 -12.17 2.00 1.10
CA TYR A 121 -12.69 3.13 0.32
C TYR A 121 -11.98 3.26 -1.02
N SER A 122 -12.52 4.06 -1.92
CA SER A 122 -11.87 4.42 -3.18
C SER A 122 -11.91 5.93 -3.40
N PHE A 123 -10.99 6.44 -4.22
CA PHE A 123 -10.95 7.83 -4.66
C PHE A 123 -10.23 7.94 -6.00
N ASN A 124 -10.51 9.02 -6.73
CA ASN A 124 -9.84 9.31 -8.00
C ASN A 124 -8.92 10.51 -7.81
N TYR A 125 -7.71 10.41 -8.33
CA TYR A 125 -6.74 11.50 -8.33
C TYR A 125 -5.92 11.46 -9.61
N ASN A 126 -5.91 12.56 -10.37
CA ASN A 126 -5.17 12.71 -11.63
C ASN A 126 -5.35 11.55 -12.63
N GLY A 127 -6.58 11.07 -12.82
CA GLY A 127 -6.89 10.00 -13.76
C GLY A 127 -6.55 8.58 -13.29
N VAL A 128 -6.09 8.43 -12.05
CA VAL A 128 -5.84 7.14 -11.40
C VAL A 128 -6.94 6.88 -10.37
N HIS A 129 -7.45 5.65 -10.36
CA HIS A 129 -8.37 5.15 -9.35
C HIS A 129 -7.61 4.44 -8.25
N PHE A 130 -7.70 4.97 -7.05
CA PHE A 130 -7.05 4.44 -5.87
C PHE A 130 -8.07 3.74 -5.00
N VAL A 131 -7.75 2.53 -4.56
CA VAL A 131 -8.65 1.70 -3.77
C VAL A 131 -7.93 1.17 -2.54
N SER A 132 -8.38 1.59 -1.36
CA SER A 132 -7.94 1.09 -0.06
C SER A 132 -8.76 -0.13 0.31
N VAL A 133 -8.10 -1.28 0.52
CA VAL A 133 -8.74 -2.50 1.04
C VAL A 133 -8.23 -2.82 2.44
N SER A 134 -9.12 -3.23 3.33
CA SER A 134 -8.78 -3.69 4.67
C SER A 134 -8.40 -5.18 4.63
N SER A 135 -7.14 -5.48 4.92
CA SER A 135 -6.67 -6.86 5.14
C SER A 135 -7.02 -7.41 6.52
N GLU A 136 -7.64 -6.58 7.37
CA GLU A 136 -7.92 -6.92 8.77
C GLU A 136 -9.42 -7.17 9.05
N GLN A 137 -10.29 -6.82 8.11
CA GLN A 137 -11.73 -7.11 8.17
C GLN A 137 -12.10 -8.26 7.22
N ASP A 138 -13.34 -8.75 7.30
CA ASP A 138 -13.79 -9.83 6.43
C ASP A 138 -13.70 -9.43 4.95
N TYR A 139 -13.05 -10.30 4.18
CA TYR A 139 -12.77 -10.18 2.75
C TYR A 139 -13.19 -11.44 1.99
N SER A 140 -13.90 -12.36 2.65
CA SER A 140 -14.41 -13.59 2.04
C SER A 140 -15.40 -13.28 0.92
N VAL A 141 -15.56 -14.20 -0.02
CA VAL A 141 -16.54 -14.07 -1.10
C VAL A 141 -17.94 -13.89 -0.48
N GLY A 142 -18.64 -12.82 -0.88
CA GLY A 142 -19.94 -12.44 -0.33
C GLY A 142 -19.90 -11.55 0.93
N SER A 143 -18.72 -11.28 1.49
CA SER A 143 -18.56 -10.26 2.54
C SER A 143 -18.89 -8.86 2.02
N GLN A 144 -19.20 -7.94 2.93
CA GLN A 144 -19.52 -6.56 2.58
C GLN A 144 -18.38 -5.88 1.81
N GLN A 145 -17.13 -6.07 2.25
CA GLN A 145 -15.96 -5.52 1.58
C GLN A 145 -15.75 -6.15 0.20
N TYR A 146 -15.93 -7.46 0.06
CA TYR A 146 -15.74 -8.15 -1.22
C TYR A 146 -16.75 -7.67 -2.27
N GLU A 147 -18.04 -7.61 -1.93
CA GLU A 147 -19.06 -7.15 -2.88
C GLU A 147 -18.91 -5.65 -3.18
N TRP A 148 -18.50 -4.84 -2.19
CA TRP A 148 -18.15 -3.44 -2.43
C TRP A 148 -17.00 -3.31 -3.43
N LEU A 149 -15.87 -4.00 -3.19
CA LEU A 149 -14.68 -3.93 -4.03
C LEU A 149 -14.98 -4.40 -5.45
N LYS A 150 -15.71 -5.51 -5.59
CA LYS A 150 -16.14 -6.04 -6.88
C LYS A 150 -16.98 -5.02 -7.65
N ASN A 151 -17.93 -4.36 -7.00
CA ASN A 151 -18.79 -3.37 -7.66
C ASN A 151 -18.01 -2.11 -8.03
N ASP A 152 -17.17 -1.60 -7.12
CA ASP A 152 -16.31 -0.43 -7.34
C ASP A 152 -15.38 -0.64 -8.54
N LEU A 153 -14.60 -1.73 -8.56
CA LEU A 153 -13.70 -2.08 -9.65
C LEU A 153 -14.44 -2.30 -10.97
N LYS A 154 -15.57 -3.01 -10.94
CA LYS A 154 -16.41 -3.25 -12.12
C LYS A 154 -16.88 -1.93 -12.72
N THR A 155 -17.54 -1.10 -11.92
CA THR A 155 -18.10 0.18 -12.37
C THR A 155 -17.02 1.12 -12.85
N PHE A 156 -15.87 1.21 -12.16
CA PHE A 156 -14.79 2.07 -12.61
C PHE A 156 -14.22 1.59 -13.95
N ARG A 157 -13.91 0.30 -14.09
CA ARG A 157 -13.29 -0.26 -15.30
C ARG A 157 -14.22 -0.21 -16.52
N GLU A 158 -15.54 -0.42 -16.34
CA GLU A 158 -16.54 -0.27 -17.40
C GLU A 158 -16.58 1.16 -17.96
N ASN A 159 -16.41 2.17 -17.11
CA ASN A 159 -16.41 3.58 -17.52
C ASN A 159 -15.02 4.10 -17.94
N ASN A 160 -13.95 3.46 -17.49
CA ASN A 160 -12.57 3.92 -17.65
C ASN A 160 -11.65 2.74 -18.08
N PRO A 161 -11.81 2.22 -19.30
CA PRO A 161 -11.17 0.98 -19.74
C PRO A 161 -9.64 1.04 -19.75
N THR A 162 -9.04 2.23 -19.82
CA THR A 162 -7.59 2.43 -19.90
C THR A 162 -6.97 3.14 -18.71
N SER A 163 -7.78 3.60 -17.75
CA SER A 163 -7.25 4.33 -16.59
C SER A 163 -6.57 3.39 -15.62
N TRP A 164 -5.56 3.90 -14.91
CA TRP A 164 -4.85 3.12 -13.91
C TRP A 164 -5.73 2.83 -12.70
N ILE A 165 -5.64 1.61 -12.19
CA ILE A 165 -6.19 1.23 -10.88
C ILE A 165 -5.04 0.79 -9.98
N VAL A 166 -4.91 1.48 -8.85
CA VAL A 166 -3.94 1.16 -7.80
C VAL A 166 -4.70 0.76 -6.56
N VAL A 167 -4.55 -0.51 -6.17
CA VAL A 167 -5.11 -1.02 -4.92
C VAL A 167 -4.02 -0.99 -3.87
N PHE A 168 -4.35 -0.63 -2.63
CA PHE A 168 -3.42 -0.70 -1.51
C PHE A 168 -4.10 -1.31 -0.29
N GLY A 169 -3.37 -2.21 0.37
CA GLY A 169 -3.78 -2.89 1.60
C GLY A 169 -2.63 -2.95 2.57
N HIS A 170 -2.88 -3.37 3.82
CA HIS A 170 -1.79 -3.48 4.78
C HIS A 170 -0.97 -4.75 4.57
N ARG A 171 -1.61 -5.93 4.52
CA ARG A 171 -0.90 -7.22 4.36
C ARG A 171 -0.59 -7.55 2.90
N PRO A 172 0.61 -8.08 2.61
CA PRO A 172 0.98 -8.46 1.24
C PRO A 172 0.25 -9.73 0.77
N ILE A 173 -0.01 -9.81 -0.53
CA ILE A 173 -0.45 -11.05 -1.21
C ILE A 173 0.76 -11.93 -1.53
N TYR A 174 1.83 -11.32 -2.03
CA TYR A 174 3.10 -11.97 -2.35
C TYR A 174 4.21 -11.40 -1.48
N CYS A 175 4.96 -12.29 -0.83
CA CYS A 175 6.13 -11.96 -0.03
C CYS A 175 7.07 -13.17 0.05
N SER A 176 8.38 -12.95 0.12
CA SER A 176 9.40 -14.00 0.30
C SER A 176 10.33 -13.77 1.49
N LEU A 177 10.02 -12.83 2.38
CA LEU A 177 10.76 -12.64 3.63
C LEU A 177 10.54 -13.86 4.53
N GLU A 178 11.60 -14.38 5.14
CA GLU A 178 11.49 -15.49 6.09
C GLU A 178 10.96 -14.97 7.42
N HIS A 179 9.66 -14.68 7.45
CA HIS A 179 8.98 -14.17 8.62
C HIS A 179 7.55 -14.66 8.70
N ARG A 180 7.03 -14.84 9.91
CA ARG A 180 5.64 -15.25 10.15
C ARG A 180 4.62 -14.32 9.45
N TRP A 181 4.95 -13.04 9.31
CA TRP A 181 4.12 -12.00 8.65
C TRP A 181 4.02 -12.13 7.14
N CYS A 182 4.93 -12.88 6.52
CA CYS A 182 4.90 -13.15 5.08
C CYS A 182 3.81 -14.18 4.71
N ASN A 183 3.48 -15.07 5.66
CA ASN A 183 2.48 -16.14 5.49
C ASN A 183 1.15 -15.84 6.20
N THR A 184 0.87 -14.58 6.56
CA THR A 184 -0.34 -14.26 7.35
C THR A 184 -1.63 -14.34 6.56
N MET A 185 -1.56 -14.24 5.23
CA MET A 185 -2.74 -14.36 4.38
C MET A 185 -2.95 -15.83 4.03
N LYS A 186 -3.94 -16.45 4.68
CA LYS A 186 -4.43 -17.79 4.31
C LYS A 186 -4.92 -17.78 2.86
N ASP A 187 -5.01 -18.96 2.26
CA ASP A 187 -5.57 -19.21 0.92
C ASP A 187 -6.85 -18.42 0.59
N GLY A 188 -7.65 -18.02 1.58
CA GLY A 188 -8.89 -17.26 1.41
C GLY A 188 -8.72 -15.83 0.86
N TYR A 189 -7.69 -15.07 1.27
CA TYR A 189 -7.49 -13.70 0.76
C TYR A 189 -6.99 -13.69 -0.68
N VAL A 190 -6.09 -14.62 -0.99
CA VAL A 190 -5.61 -14.89 -2.34
C VAL A 190 -6.81 -15.30 -3.21
N LYS A 191 -7.65 -16.25 -2.75
CA LYS A 191 -8.83 -16.69 -3.50
C LYS A 191 -9.91 -15.61 -3.69
N SER A 192 -9.97 -14.58 -2.84
CA SER A 192 -10.98 -13.52 -2.95
C SER A 192 -10.44 -12.25 -3.59
N ILE A 193 -9.47 -11.58 -2.97
CA ILE A 193 -8.98 -10.26 -3.40
C ILE A 193 -8.14 -10.39 -4.66
N GLU A 194 -7.12 -11.28 -4.70
CA GLU A 194 -6.27 -11.47 -5.91
C GLU A 194 -7.12 -11.76 -7.15
N HIS A 195 -8.16 -12.57 -6.99
CA HIS A 195 -9.09 -12.88 -8.08
C HIS A 195 -9.78 -11.62 -8.63
N LEU A 196 -10.30 -10.75 -7.77
CA LEU A 196 -10.91 -9.49 -8.21
C LEU A 196 -9.89 -8.56 -8.87
N LEU A 197 -8.66 -8.48 -8.33
CA LEU A 197 -7.58 -7.69 -8.93
C LEU A 197 -7.28 -8.14 -10.37
N GLN A 198 -7.20 -9.47 -10.57
CA GLN A 198 -6.97 -10.05 -11.89
C GLN A 198 -8.16 -9.82 -12.84
N VAL A 199 -9.39 -10.08 -12.39
CA VAL A 199 -10.60 -9.99 -13.23
C VAL A 199 -10.85 -8.56 -13.72
N TYR A 200 -10.60 -7.56 -12.88
CA TYR A 200 -10.82 -6.16 -13.22
C TYR A 200 -9.56 -5.43 -13.72
N ASN A 201 -8.50 -6.20 -14.01
CA ASN A 201 -7.25 -5.70 -14.56
C ASN A 201 -6.67 -4.55 -13.73
N VAL A 202 -6.48 -4.78 -12.43
CA VAL A 202 -5.77 -3.86 -11.54
C VAL A 202 -4.30 -3.82 -11.96
N ASP A 203 -3.72 -2.62 -12.00
CA ASP A 203 -2.35 -2.44 -12.47
C ASP A 203 -1.33 -2.72 -11.36
N VAL A 204 -1.59 -2.23 -10.15
CA VAL A 204 -0.68 -2.33 -9.01
C VAL A 204 -1.42 -2.62 -7.70
N TYR A 205 -0.87 -3.52 -6.90
CA TYR A 205 -1.22 -3.73 -5.50
C TYR A 205 -0.04 -3.33 -4.60
N LEU A 206 -0.24 -2.32 -3.76
CA LEU A 206 0.75 -1.86 -2.78
C LEU A 206 0.44 -2.41 -1.39
N SER A 207 1.47 -2.81 -0.66
CA SER A 207 1.33 -3.34 0.69
C SER A 207 2.45 -2.93 1.64
N GLY A 208 2.18 -3.04 2.94
CA GLY A 208 3.15 -2.89 4.01
C GLY A 208 3.29 -4.21 4.76
N HIS A 209 3.12 -4.14 6.09
CA HIS A 209 3.13 -5.26 7.05
C HIS A 209 4.48 -6.00 7.18
N THR A 210 5.04 -6.48 6.07
CA THR A 210 6.38 -7.06 6.08
C THR A 210 7.41 -5.94 5.94
N HIS A 211 8.31 -5.83 6.92
CA HIS A 211 9.29 -4.74 7.05
C HIS A 211 10.46 -4.88 6.07
N SER A 212 10.12 -4.82 4.79
CA SER A 212 11.00 -5.04 3.68
C SER A 212 10.45 -4.36 2.44
N TYR A 213 11.30 -4.25 1.43
CA TYR A 213 10.92 -3.93 0.07
C TYR A 213 11.04 -5.19 -0.78
N GLU A 214 9.99 -5.49 -1.53
CA GLU A 214 9.97 -6.55 -2.53
C GLU A 214 8.99 -6.19 -3.64
N ARG A 215 9.33 -6.54 -4.88
CA ARG A 215 8.47 -6.32 -6.04
C ARG A 215 8.38 -7.57 -6.88
N THR A 216 7.19 -7.85 -7.37
CA THR A 216 6.94 -9.01 -8.24
C THR A 216 7.04 -8.66 -9.73
N LEU A 217 7.18 -9.69 -10.57
CA LEU A 217 6.72 -9.68 -11.96
C LEU A 217 5.18 -9.65 -11.99
N CYS A 218 4.57 -9.68 -13.18
CA CYS A 218 3.13 -9.85 -13.30
C CYS A 218 2.73 -11.28 -12.97
N VAL A 219 2.06 -11.46 -11.82
CA VAL A 219 1.88 -12.78 -11.19
C VAL A 219 0.43 -12.99 -10.86
N TYR A 220 -0.05 -14.20 -11.10
CA TYR A 220 -1.39 -14.62 -10.72
C TYR A 220 -1.35 -16.09 -10.28
N SER A 221 -1.96 -16.40 -9.13
CA SER A 221 -2.00 -17.76 -8.60
C SER A 221 -0.60 -18.41 -8.51
N ASN A 222 0.39 -17.67 -7.98
CA ASN A 222 1.80 -18.07 -7.87
C ASN A 222 2.52 -18.36 -9.20
N GLN A 223 1.96 -17.97 -10.35
CA GLN A 223 2.59 -18.13 -11.66
C GLN A 223 2.91 -16.77 -12.28
N VAL A 224 4.11 -16.64 -12.85
CA VAL A 224 4.46 -15.48 -13.68
C VAL A 224 3.70 -15.61 -14.99
N VAL A 225 2.81 -14.67 -15.26
CA VAL A 225 1.93 -14.69 -16.45
C VAL A 225 2.24 -13.56 -17.44
N GLY A 226 3.09 -12.61 -17.06
CA GLY A 226 3.51 -11.51 -17.94
C GLY A 226 4.78 -10.81 -17.46
N GLU A 227 5.23 -9.86 -18.28
CA GLU A 227 6.37 -9.00 -18.02
C GLU A 227 5.90 -7.54 -17.92
N TYR A 228 6.74 -6.65 -17.40
CA TYR A 228 6.38 -5.22 -17.25
C TYR A 228 6.04 -4.52 -18.57
N SER A 229 6.62 -4.96 -19.68
CA SER A 229 6.36 -4.44 -21.02
C SER A 229 5.03 -4.91 -21.60
N ASN A 230 4.44 -5.98 -21.05
CA ASN A 230 3.17 -6.55 -21.48
C ASN A 230 2.48 -7.21 -20.27
N PRO A 231 1.98 -6.38 -19.32
CA PRO A 231 1.43 -6.89 -18.07
C PRO A 231 0.13 -7.65 -18.35
N LYS A 232 0.05 -8.88 -17.82
CA LYS A 232 -1.15 -9.74 -17.89
C LYS A 232 -1.79 -10.03 -16.53
N ALA A 233 -1.19 -9.46 -15.48
CA ALA A 233 -1.63 -9.56 -14.10
C ALA A 233 -1.09 -8.35 -13.32
N PRO A 234 -1.69 -8.01 -12.17
CA PRO A 234 -1.21 -6.93 -11.33
C PRO A 234 0.26 -7.12 -10.94
N LEU A 235 0.94 -6.00 -10.74
CA LEU A 235 2.22 -5.98 -10.03
C LEU A 235 1.96 -5.86 -8.53
N TYR A 236 2.67 -6.64 -7.72
CA TYR A 236 2.59 -6.56 -6.27
C TYR A 236 3.87 -5.95 -5.72
N LEU A 237 3.73 -4.94 -4.88
CA LEU A 237 4.85 -4.30 -4.20
C LEU A 237 4.62 -4.35 -2.70
N VAL A 238 5.63 -4.85 -2.01
CA VAL A 238 5.80 -4.69 -0.58
C VAL A 238 6.68 -3.46 -0.37
N VAL A 239 6.18 -2.49 0.38
CA VAL A 239 6.88 -1.25 0.76
C VAL A 239 6.68 -1.01 2.26
N GLY A 240 6.95 -2.03 3.08
CA GLY A 240 6.92 -1.95 4.54
C GLY A 240 8.22 -1.39 5.13
N THR A 241 9.04 -0.73 4.32
CA THR A 241 10.38 -0.19 4.66
C THR A 241 10.35 1.09 5.47
N GLY A 242 9.22 1.48 6.05
CA GLY A 242 9.17 2.80 6.62
C GLY A 242 10.08 2.97 7.84
N GLY A 243 10.35 1.92 8.62
CA GLY A 243 11.44 1.92 9.62
C GLY A 243 11.03 1.84 11.09
N THR A 244 10.02 1.02 11.42
CA THR A 244 9.82 0.66 12.84
C THR A 244 11.06 -0.03 13.41
N GLN A 245 11.35 0.25 14.68
CA GLN A 245 12.51 -0.28 15.40
C GLN A 245 12.16 -1.30 16.47
N LYS A 246 10.87 -1.59 16.69
CA LYS A 246 10.39 -2.32 17.87
C LYS A 246 9.94 -3.75 17.61
N GLU A 247 10.06 -4.22 16.38
CA GLU A 247 9.69 -5.57 15.99
C GLU A 247 10.92 -6.38 15.61
N GLU A 248 10.87 -7.71 15.82
CA GLU A 248 11.88 -8.62 15.30
C GLU A 248 11.87 -8.53 13.77
N LEU A 249 12.79 -7.73 13.23
CA LEU A 249 13.01 -7.64 11.80
C LEU A 249 13.66 -8.95 11.38
N SER A 250 12.93 -9.77 10.62
CA SER A 250 13.57 -10.87 9.91
C SER A 250 14.67 -10.30 9.02
N LYS A 251 15.86 -10.89 9.15
CA LYS A 251 17.03 -10.52 8.36
C LYS A 251 17.30 -11.51 7.24
N THR A 252 16.44 -12.51 7.09
CA THR A 252 16.62 -13.61 6.15
C THR A 252 15.47 -13.66 5.15
N TRP A 253 15.81 -14.10 3.96
CA TRP A 253 14.89 -14.24 2.85
C TRP A 253 14.76 -15.72 2.53
N GLN A 254 13.55 -16.15 2.19
CA GLN A 254 13.35 -17.44 1.52
C GLN A 254 14.13 -17.47 0.19
N PRO A 255 14.44 -18.66 -0.34
CA PRO A 255 14.94 -18.80 -1.71
C PRO A 255 14.09 -17.95 -2.65
N GLN A 256 14.74 -17.14 -3.50
CA GLN A 256 14.03 -16.17 -4.32
C GLN A 256 13.05 -16.89 -5.25
N PRO A 257 11.74 -16.65 -5.10
CA PRO A 257 10.77 -17.25 -5.99
C PRO A 257 10.87 -16.62 -7.38
N ASN A 258 10.48 -17.36 -8.41
CA ASN A 258 10.55 -16.92 -9.81
C ASN A 258 9.78 -15.61 -10.09
N TRP A 259 8.74 -15.35 -9.29
CA TRP A 259 7.94 -14.15 -9.38
C TRP A 259 8.56 -12.94 -8.71
N SER A 260 9.54 -13.12 -7.80
CA SER A 260 10.19 -12.01 -7.10
C SER A 260 11.27 -11.43 -8.01
N SER A 261 11.04 -10.21 -8.48
CA SER A 261 11.87 -9.54 -9.48
C SER A 261 12.73 -8.44 -8.89
N GLY A 262 14.01 -8.45 -9.25
CA GLY A 262 14.93 -7.37 -8.93
C GLY A 262 15.37 -7.38 -7.47
N VAL A 263 15.31 -6.21 -6.82
CA VAL A 263 15.89 -5.97 -5.49
C VAL A 263 14.91 -6.38 -4.41
N ARG A 264 15.38 -7.22 -3.48
CA ARG A 264 14.79 -7.42 -2.15
C ARG A 264 15.63 -6.65 -1.15
N SER A 265 15.02 -5.81 -0.33
CA SER A 265 15.76 -4.93 0.58
C SER A 265 15.13 -4.90 1.97
N LEU A 266 15.98 -4.84 2.98
CA LEU A 266 15.60 -4.60 4.38
C LEU A 266 15.90 -3.16 4.81
N SER A 267 16.39 -2.34 3.88
CA SER A 267 16.73 -0.95 4.17
C SER A 267 15.47 -0.13 4.37
N THR A 268 15.55 0.86 5.25
CA THR A 268 14.46 1.82 5.40
C THR A 268 14.37 2.73 4.17
N GLY A 269 13.16 3.16 3.82
CA GLY A 269 12.93 3.99 2.65
C GLY A 269 11.47 4.07 2.22
N PHE A 270 11.22 4.79 1.14
CA PHE A 270 9.92 4.99 0.50
C PHE A 270 10.07 5.09 -1.02
N GLY A 271 8.97 4.88 -1.75
CA GLY A 271 8.89 5.03 -3.22
C GLY A 271 8.31 6.38 -3.62
N HIS A 272 8.71 6.87 -4.79
CA HIS A 272 8.23 8.09 -5.45
C HIS A 272 8.06 7.83 -6.95
#